data_AF-A0A6J5WSG1-F1
#
_entry.id   AF-A0A6J5WSG1-F1
#
_cell.length_a   1.000
_cell.length_b   1.000
_cell.length_c   1.000
_cell.angle_alpha   90.00
_cell.angle_beta   90.00
_cell.angle_gamma   90.00
#
_symmetry.space_group_name_H-M   'P 1'
#
loop_
_entity.id
_entity.type
_entity.pdbx_description
1 polymer ?
#
loop_
_entity_poly.entity_id
_entity_poly.type
_entity_poly.pdbx_seq_one_letter_code
_entity_poly.pdbx_strand_id
1 'polypeptide(L)'
;MEENRAKKNGETLNQMKALNAEQEKDVERVRQREELLAKAETMRKKLPWLKYDMKKAEYMEAMKQEKDATKKLDKAARTLNDLREPIEKQKQERVTLESKSKKVGKMITENANKRMKILEKENRLGVLVQEKYKEMEDLRKQEESRQQRILKAKEDLAAAELELENLTPYEPPTDEIMRLRAQIVELEVSANEKRNQKSEKEKLLNQKNLHLINCSDKLKEMENKNSKLLRTLRNSGADKIFDAYNWLQEHRHEFNKEVYGPVLLEVNVSDRLHADYLDGHVPYYIWKSFITQDSRDRDFLVKNLKPFDVPVLNYVGHGGCQTEAFQISEEMSALGIYSRLDQVFGAPTAVKEVLTSQFGLDRSLGWKFWTQPCNMSRT
;
A
#
# COMPACT_ATOMS: atom_id res chain seq x y z
N MET A 1 108.65 118.05 -134.31
CA MET A 1 107.75 116.87 -134.28
C MET A 1 108.33 115.67 -133.52
N GLU A 2 109.64 115.61 -133.25
CA GLU A 2 110.25 114.45 -132.56
C GLU A 2 110.06 114.45 -131.02
N GLU A 3 110.01 115.62 -130.38
CA GLU A 3 109.92 115.73 -128.91
C GLU A 3 108.57 115.24 -128.33
N ASN A 4 107.50 115.32 -129.12
CA ASN A 4 106.16 114.83 -128.72
C ASN A 4 106.02 113.30 -128.81
N ARG A 5 106.88 112.62 -129.58
CA ARG A 5 106.90 111.15 -129.69
C ARG A 5 107.62 110.51 -128.50
N ALA A 6 108.69 111.14 -128.02
CA ALA A 6 109.45 110.65 -126.87
C ALA A 6 108.64 110.69 -125.56
N LYS A 7 107.86 111.76 -125.31
CA LYS A 7 106.98 111.87 -124.12
C LYS A 7 105.84 110.85 -124.12
N LYS A 8 105.15 110.66 -125.26
CA LYS A 8 104.12 109.61 -125.41
C LYS A 8 104.68 108.20 -125.18
N ASN A 9 105.88 107.91 -125.66
CA ASN A 9 106.52 106.61 -125.45
C ASN A 9 106.89 106.40 -123.96
N GLY A 10 107.30 107.45 -123.24
CA GLY A 10 107.60 107.39 -121.81
C GLY A 10 106.37 107.18 -120.93
N GLU A 11 105.26 107.86 -121.23
CA GLU A 11 103.97 107.65 -120.54
C GLU A 11 103.42 106.24 -120.80
N THR A 12 103.52 105.76 -122.04
CA THR A 12 103.13 104.38 -122.41
C THR A 12 103.97 103.35 -121.66
N LEU A 13 105.28 103.58 -121.52
CA LEU A 13 106.17 102.68 -120.77
C LEU A 13 105.83 102.66 -119.27
N ASN A 14 105.49 103.81 -118.67
CA ASN A 14 105.10 103.87 -117.27
C ASN A 14 103.75 103.20 -117.01
N GLN A 15 102.78 103.35 -117.93
CA GLN A 15 101.52 102.59 -117.88
C GLN A 15 101.77 101.08 -117.98
N MET A 16 102.64 100.64 -118.90
CA MET A 16 103.02 99.23 -119.01
C MET A 16 103.72 98.72 -117.74
N LYS A 17 104.59 99.52 -117.11
CA LYS A 17 105.23 99.15 -115.83
C LYS A 17 104.24 99.05 -114.68
N ALA A 18 103.28 99.97 -114.58
CA ALA A 18 102.23 99.91 -113.56
C ALA A 18 101.31 98.70 -113.77
N LEU A 19 100.93 98.42 -115.02
CA LEU A 19 100.14 97.25 -115.39
C LEU A 19 100.89 95.94 -115.09
N ASN A 20 102.19 95.88 -115.37
CA ASN A 20 103.02 94.72 -115.07
C ASN A 20 103.15 94.51 -113.55
N ALA A 21 103.29 95.59 -112.75
CA ALA A 21 103.33 95.50 -111.29
C ALA A 21 101.98 95.08 -110.66
N GLU A 22 100.85 95.45 -111.29
CA GLU A 22 99.52 94.97 -110.90
C GLU A 22 99.33 93.50 -111.27
N GLN A 23 99.74 93.11 -112.48
CA GLN A 23 99.74 91.71 -112.94
C GLN A 23 100.63 90.82 -112.07
N GLU A 24 101.80 91.29 -111.63
CA GLU A 24 102.65 90.58 -110.67
C GLU A 24 101.93 90.33 -109.34
N LYS A 25 101.19 91.32 -108.81
CA LYS A 25 100.37 91.14 -107.60
C LYS A 25 99.22 90.16 -107.83
N ASP A 26 98.58 90.19 -109.00
CA ASP A 26 97.52 89.24 -109.35
C ASP A 26 98.03 87.80 -109.47
N VAL A 27 99.19 87.62 -110.12
CA VAL A 27 99.86 86.32 -110.19
C VAL A 27 100.20 85.83 -108.80
N GLU A 28 100.70 86.70 -107.91
CA GLU A 28 101.01 86.33 -106.52
C GLU A 28 99.75 85.96 -105.72
N ARG A 29 98.63 86.68 -105.91
CA ARG A 29 97.33 86.31 -105.32
C ARG A 29 96.83 84.96 -105.80
N VAL A 30 96.95 84.67 -107.09
CA VAL A 30 96.56 83.37 -107.67
C VAL A 30 97.45 82.25 -107.13
N ARG A 31 98.77 82.47 -107.04
CA ARG A 31 99.71 81.50 -106.43
C ARG A 31 99.33 81.20 -104.98
N GLN A 32 99.08 82.22 -104.15
CA GLN A 32 98.64 82.03 -102.77
C GLN A 32 97.29 81.30 -102.69
N ARG A 33 96.36 81.61 -103.59
CA ARG A 33 95.06 80.92 -103.67
C ARG A 33 95.23 79.45 -104.05
N GLU A 34 96.08 79.14 -105.02
CA GLU A 34 96.39 77.77 -105.44
C GLU A 34 97.06 76.99 -104.31
N GLU A 35 98.01 77.59 -103.58
CA GLU A 35 98.61 76.99 -102.38
C GLU A 35 97.58 76.71 -101.29
N LEU A 36 96.67 77.66 -101.02
CA LEU A 36 95.60 77.47 -100.05
C LEU A 36 94.60 76.40 -100.48
N LEU A 37 94.25 76.32 -101.76
CA LEU A 37 93.38 75.28 -102.31
C LEU A 37 94.04 73.90 -102.22
N ALA A 38 95.32 73.78 -102.59
CA ALA A 38 96.09 72.55 -102.44
C ALA A 38 96.17 72.11 -100.97
N LYS A 39 96.33 73.08 -100.04
CA LYS A 39 96.30 72.83 -98.59
C LYS A 39 94.91 72.37 -98.13
N ALA A 40 93.84 73.01 -98.59
CA ALA A 40 92.46 72.63 -98.27
C ALA A 40 92.11 71.23 -98.81
N GLU A 41 92.54 70.88 -100.04
CA GLU A 41 92.40 69.54 -100.58
C GLU A 41 93.16 68.50 -99.75
N THR A 42 94.38 68.83 -99.34
CA THR A 42 95.18 67.98 -98.45
C THR A 42 94.48 67.77 -97.10
N MET A 43 93.89 68.82 -96.52
CA MET A 43 93.08 68.73 -95.30
C MET A 43 91.80 67.91 -95.51
N ARG A 44 91.11 68.09 -96.64
CA ARG A 44 89.90 67.32 -97.01
C ARG A 44 90.21 65.82 -97.13
N LYS A 45 91.36 65.47 -97.70
CA LYS A 45 91.85 64.08 -97.76
C LYS A 45 92.25 63.54 -96.39
N LYS A 46 92.71 64.38 -95.45
CA LYS A 46 93.06 63.98 -94.06
C LYS A 46 91.86 63.82 -93.12
N LEU A 47 90.74 64.52 -93.36
CA LEU A 47 89.56 64.47 -92.49
C LEU A 47 88.99 63.05 -92.28
N PRO A 48 88.84 62.19 -93.31
CA PRO A 48 88.39 60.81 -93.12
C PRO A 48 89.35 59.97 -92.24
N TRP A 49 90.66 60.20 -92.37
CA TRP A 49 91.67 59.53 -91.54
C TRP A 49 91.50 59.89 -90.07
N LEU A 50 91.33 61.18 -89.75
CA LEU A 50 91.07 61.62 -88.37
C LEU A 50 89.77 61.02 -87.81
N LYS A 51 88.70 60.98 -88.62
CA LYS A 51 87.43 60.33 -88.20
C LYS A 51 87.61 58.83 -87.96
N TYR A 52 88.37 58.16 -88.82
CA TYR A 52 88.71 56.75 -88.63
C TYR A 52 89.52 56.54 -87.35
N ASP A 53 90.53 57.37 -87.09
CA ASP A 53 91.36 57.26 -85.88
C ASP A 53 90.54 57.50 -84.61
N MET A 54 89.64 58.49 -84.60
CA MET A 54 88.69 58.71 -83.50
C MET A 54 87.78 57.50 -83.28
N LYS A 55 87.16 56.97 -84.34
CA LYS A 55 86.27 55.80 -84.23
C LYS A 55 87.01 54.52 -83.85
N LYS A 56 88.25 54.36 -84.32
CA LYS A 56 89.13 53.27 -83.92
C LYS A 56 89.48 53.36 -82.44
N ALA A 57 89.74 54.56 -81.90
CA ALA A 57 89.97 54.75 -80.47
C ALA A 57 88.72 54.40 -79.63
N GLU A 58 87.54 54.89 -80.02
CA GLU A 58 86.26 54.54 -79.37
C GLU A 58 85.99 53.02 -79.41
N TYR A 59 86.20 52.38 -80.56
CA TYR A 59 86.04 50.93 -80.72
C TYR A 59 87.01 50.14 -79.84
N MET A 60 88.27 50.55 -79.78
CA MET A 60 89.28 49.89 -78.95
C MET A 60 88.96 50.00 -77.45
N GLU A 61 88.44 51.15 -77.02
CA GLU A 61 88.01 51.36 -75.63
C GLU A 61 86.76 50.52 -75.31
N ALA A 62 85.75 50.50 -76.20
CA ALA A 62 84.57 49.65 -76.04
C ALA A 62 84.93 48.15 -76.00
N MET A 63 85.83 47.70 -76.88
CA MET A 63 86.33 46.31 -76.87
C MET A 63 87.07 45.97 -75.58
N LYS A 64 87.82 46.93 -75.02
CA LYS A 64 88.50 46.75 -73.73
C LYS A 64 87.47 46.62 -72.59
N GLN A 65 86.45 47.47 -72.57
CA GLN A 65 85.37 47.42 -71.58
C GLN A 65 84.56 46.12 -71.68
N GLU A 66 84.25 45.66 -72.89
CA GLU A 66 83.60 44.37 -73.14
C GLU A 66 84.45 43.23 -72.57
N LYS A 67 85.75 43.17 -72.91
CA LYS A 67 86.67 42.15 -72.39
C LYS A 67 86.76 42.16 -70.86
N ASP A 68 86.79 43.33 -70.25
CA ASP A 68 86.83 43.44 -68.79
C ASP A 68 85.50 43.05 -68.14
N ALA A 69 84.36 43.36 -68.75
CA ALA A 69 83.05 42.93 -68.31
C ALA A 69 82.88 41.40 -68.43
N THR A 70 83.30 40.79 -69.55
CA THR A 70 83.30 39.33 -69.73
C THR A 70 84.14 38.65 -68.66
N LYS A 71 85.36 39.16 -68.40
CA LYS A 71 86.21 38.63 -67.31
C LYS A 71 85.55 38.74 -65.94
N LYS A 72 84.83 39.82 -65.66
CA LYS A 72 84.10 39.99 -64.38
C LYS A 72 82.93 39.02 -64.27
N LEU A 73 82.18 38.83 -65.35
CA LEU A 73 81.07 37.86 -65.42
C LEU A 73 81.61 36.44 -65.21
N ASP A 74 82.67 36.04 -65.92
CA ASP A 74 83.27 34.71 -65.79
C ASP A 74 83.77 34.46 -64.37
N LYS A 75 84.40 35.46 -63.73
CA LYS A 75 84.82 35.36 -62.32
C LYS A 75 83.61 35.17 -61.40
N ALA A 76 82.54 35.94 -61.58
CA ALA A 76 81.32 35.82 -60.79
C ALA A 76 80.61 34.47 -60.98
N ALA A 77 80.57 33.96 -62.23
CA ALA A 77 80.00 32.67 -62.56
C ALA A 77 80.79 31.51 -61.93
N ARG A 78 82.13 31.58 -61.95
CA ARG A 78 82.99 30.61 -61.24
C ARG A 78 82.71 30.63 -59.74
N THR A 79 82.72 31.81 -59.11
CA THR A 79 82.45 31.91 -57.67
C THR A 79 81.05 31.43 -57.30
N LEU A 80 80.04 31.66 -58.14
CA LEU A 80 78.68 31.18 -57.90
C LEU A 80 78.60 29.65 -57.97
N ASN A 81 79.25 29.05 -58.97
CA ASN A 81 79.31 27.60 -59.12
C ASN A 81 80.07 26.94 -57.96
N ASP A 82 81.20 27.51 -57.54
CA ASP A 82 81.99 27.04 -56.40
C ASP A 82 81.18 27.06 -55.09
N LEU A 83 80.29 28.05 -54.91
CA LEU A 83 79.39 28.14 -53.75
C LEU A 83 78.14 27.25 -53.87
N ARG A 84 77.71 26.93 -55.09
CA ARG A 84 76.50 26.13 -55.33
C ARG A 84 76.67 24.67 -54.91
N GLU A 85 77.82 24.08 -55.19
CA GLU A 85 78.11 22.69 -54.86
C GLU A 85 78.02 22.39 -53.34
N PRO A 86 78.66 23.16 -52.43
CA PRO A 86 78.54 22.91 -50.99
C PRO A 86 77.12 23.15 -50.46
N ILE A 87 76.38 24.13 -51.01
CA ILE A 87 74.99 24.37 -50.63
C ILE A 87 74.12 23.16 -50.98
N GLU A 88 74.29 22.59 -52.17
CA GLU A 88 73.47 21.46 -52.60
C GLU A 88 73.81 20.19 -51.81
N LYS A 89 75.11 19.95 -51.53
CA LYS A 89 75.55 18.89 -50.61
C LYS A 89 74.91 19.06 -49.22
N GLN A 90 74.95 20.27 -48.66
CA GLN A 90 74.37 20.54 -47.35
C GLN A 90 72.84 20.41 -47.33
N LYS A 91 72.14 20.74 -48.42
CA LYS A 91 70.70 20.49 -48.56
C LYS A 91 70.38 19.01 -48.54
N GLN A 92 71.13 18.20 -49.29
CA GLN A 92 70.94 16.74 -49.31
C GLN A 92 71.20 16.15 -47.90
N GLU A 93 72.28 16.56 -47.25
CA GLU A 93 72.58 16.17 -45.87
C GLU A 93 71.46 16.55 -44.91
N ARG A 94 70.93 17.78 -45.00
CA ARG A 94 69.80 18.24 -44.17
C ARG A 94 68.57 17.35 -44.35
N VAL A 95 68.21 16.98 -45.57
CA VAL A 95 67.07 16.08 -45.84
C VAL A 95 67.30 14.70 -45.20
N THR A 96 68.51 14.15 -45.32
CA THR A 96 68.83 12.87 -44.68
C THR A 96 68.77 12.96 -43.15
N LEU A 97 69.29 14.04 -42.56
CA LEU A 97 69.24 14.28 -41.11
C LEU A 97 67.80 14.48 -40.63
N GLU A 98 66.98 15.20 -41.37
CA GLU A 98 65.57 15.39 -41.04
C GLU A 98 64.79 14.06 -41.06
N SER A 99 65.06 13.20 -42.05
CA SER A 99 64.46 11.87 -42.11
C SER A 99 64.87 10.98 -40.92
N LYS A 100 66.15 11.03 -40.52
CA LYS A 100 66.68 10.33 -39.35
C LYS A 100 66.06 10.87 -38.06
N SER A 101 65.98 12.19 -37.91
CA SER A 101 65.36 12.86 -36.76
C SER A 101 63.88 12.48 -36.63
N LYS A 102 63.11 12.49 -37.72
CA LYS A 102 61.71 12.03 -37.73
C LYS A 102 61.59 10.57 -37.32
N LYS A 103 62.49 9.70 -37.78
CA LYS A 103 62.50 8.28 -37.39
C LYS A 103 62.79 8.11 -35.90
N VAL A 104 63.78 8.81 -35.37
CA VAL A 104 64.11 8.82 -33.94
C VAL A 104 62.94 9.36 -33.12
N GLY A 105 62.31 10.46 -33.54
CA GLY A 105 61.13 11.03 -32.89
C GLY A 105 59.98 10.02 -32.78
N LYS A 106 59.67 9.29 -33.86
CA LYS A 106 58.66 8.21 -33.84
C LYS A 106 59.01 7.12 -32.83
N MET A 107 60.26 6.65 -32.81
CA MET A 107 60.69 5.63 -31.84
C MET A 107 60.57 6.12 -30.40
N ILE A 108 60.90 7.39 -30.13
CA ILE A 108 60.77 8.00 -28.81
C ILE A 108 59.30 8.00 -28.38
N THR A 109 58.39 8.46 -29.25
CA THR A 109 56.94 8.48 -28.95
C THR A 109 56.38 7.07 -28.72
N GLU A 110 56.76 6.10 -29.56
CA GLU A 110 56.35 4.70 -29.39
C GLU A 110 56.85 4.11 -28.07
N ASN A 111 58.11 4.38 -27.71
CA ASN A 111 58.69 3.92 -26.44
C ASN A 111 58.01 4.59 -25.24
N ALA A 112 57.73 5.89 -25.31
CA ALA A 112 56.97 6.60 -24.28
C ALA A 112 55.58 5.98 -24.06
N ASN A 113 54.88 5.67 -25.15
CA ASN A 113 53.56 5.00 -25.09
C ASN A 113 53.67 3.59 -24.50
N LYS A 114 54.71 2.82 -24.84
CA LYS A 114 54.95 1.49 -24.26
C LYS A 114 55.22 1.59 -22.75
N ARG A 115 56.07 2.54 -22.33
CA ARG A 115 56.36 2.81 -20.91
C ARG A 115 55.10 3.20 -20.14
N MET A 116 54.27 4.08 -20.69
CA MET A 116 53.00 4.46 -20.08
C MET A 116 52.10 3.26 -19.82
N LYS A 117 51.92 2.38 -20.82
CA LYS A 117 51.12 1.16 -20.68
C LYS A 117 51.68 0.19 -19.63
N ILE A 118 53.00 0.10 -19.49
CA ILE A 118 53.63 -0.72 -18.45
C ILE A 118 53.35 -0.12 -17.07
N LEU A 119 53.54 1.20 -16.92
CA LEU A 119 53.29 1.91 -15.66
C LEU A 119 51.82 1.81 -15.22
N GLU A 120 50.87 1.92 -16.15
CA GLU A 120 49.45 1.71 -15.86
C GLU A 120 49.16 0.30 -15.36
N LYS A 121 49.79 -0.72 -15.97
CA LYS A 121 49.66 -2.12 -15.51
C LYS A 121 50.30 -2.32 -14.15
N GLU A 122 51.48 -1.75 -13.93
CA GLU A 122 52.19 -1.80 -12.65
C GLU A 122 51.34 -1.18 -11.54
N ASN A 123 50.76 0.00 -11.77
CA ASN A 123 49.86 0.65 -10.82
C ASN A 123 48.63 -0.22 -10.51
N ARG A 124 47.98 -0.80 -11.53
CA ARG A 124 46.84 -1.71 -11.33
C ARG A 124 47.22 -2.95 -10.52
N LEU A 125 48.35 -3.56 -10.84
CA LEU A 125 48.87 -4.71 -10.10
C LEU A 125 49.25 -4.32 -8.67
N GLY A 126 49.83 -3.14 -8.46
CA GLY A 126 50.14 -2.62 -7.13
C GLY A 126 48.91 -2.48 -6.24
N VAL A 127 47.80 -1.98 -6.77
CA VAL A 127 46.51 -1.91 -6.05
C VAL A 127 46.00 -3.32 -5.71
N LEU A 128 45.98 -4.24 -6.68
CA LEU A 128 45.55 -5.62 -6.45
C LEU A 128 46.40 -6.34 -5.40
N VAL A 129 47.72 -6.12 -5.42
CA VAL A 129 48.63 -6.69 -4.42
C VAL A 129 48.31 -6.14 -3.03
N GLN A 130 48.09 -4.83 -2.89
CA GLN A 130 47.68 -4.23 -1.62
C GLN A 130 46.34 -4.77 -1.10
N GLU A 131 45.35 -4.93 -1.99
CA GLU A 131 44.06 -5.54 -1.65
C GLU A 131 44.24 -6.98 -1.16
N LYS A 132 45.04 -7.79 -1.86
CA LYS A 132 45.33 -9.18 -1.45
C LYS A 132 46.09 -9.26 -0.13
N TYR A 133 47.00 -8.33 0.15
CA TYR A 133 47.66 -8.25 1.46
C TYR A 133 46.67 -7.92 2.58
N LYS A 134 45.71 -7.01 2.34
CA LYS A 134 44.65 -6.71 3.32
C LYS A 134 43.76 -7.93 3.56
N GLU A 135 43.31 -8.60 2.50
CA GLU A 135 42.54 -9.85 2.61
C GLU A 135 43.30 -10.92 3.42
N MET A 136 44.60 -11.09 3.16
CA MET A 136 45.44 -12.04 3.89
C MET A 136 45.55 -11.70 5.38
N GLU A 137 45.70 -10.41 5.71
CA GLU A 137 45.77 -9.95 7.10
C GLU A 137 44.44 -10.13 7.83
N ASP A 138 43.31 -9.90 7.17
CA ASP A 138 41.99 -10.14 7.73
C ASP A 138 41.75 -11.64 7.99
N LEU A 139 42.15 -12.51 7.05
CA LEU A 139 42.11 -13.95 7.23
C LEU A 139 43.02 -14.41 8.38
N ARG A 140 44.21 -13.81 8.53
CA ARG A 140 45.13 -14.10 9.63
C ARG A 140 44.49 -13.77 10.97
N LYS A 141 43.85 -12.60 11.11
CA LYS A 141 43.12 -12.21 12.33
C LYS A 141 41.94 -13.14 12.62
N GLN A 142 41.21 -13.57 11.59
CA GLN A 142 40.12 -14.54 11.75
C GLN A 142 40.64 -15.88 12.27
N GLU A 143 41.76 -16.37 11.73
CA GLU A 143 42.39 -17.61 12.19
C GLU A 143 42.91 -17.48 13.63
N GLU A 144 43.54 -16.37 13.99
CA GLU A 144 43.98 -16.09 15.37
C GLU A 144 42.78 -16.11 16.35
N SER A 145 41.67 -15.45 15.98
CA SER A 145 40.43 -15.47 16.78
C SER A 145 39.84 -16.89 16.89
N ARG A 146 39.85 -17.66 15.80
CA ARG A 146 39.40 -19.06 15.79
C ARG A 146 40.25 -19.92 16.73
N GLN A 147 41.57 -19.76 16.69
CA GLN A 147 42.50 -20.48 17.57
C GLN A 147 42.25 -20.14 19.04
N GLN A 148 42.05 -18.87 19.39
CA GLN A 148 41.70 -18.45 20.74
C GLN A 148 40.39 -19.09 21.23
N ARG A 149 39.36 -19.15 20.38
CA ARG A 149 38.09 -19.82 20.71
C ARG A 149 38.27 -21.32 20.93
N ILE A 150 39.11 -21.97 20.12
CA ILE A 150 39.42 -23.40 20.29
C ILE A 150 40.18 -23.65 21.58
N LEU A 151 41.17 -22.81 21.91
CA LEU A 151 41.92 -22.92 23.16
C LEU A 151 40.98 -22.78 24.36
N LYS A 152 40.14 -21.74 24.38
CA LYS A 152 39.15 -21.54 25.44
C LYS A 152 38.18 -22.74 25.55
N ALA A 153 37.66 -23.23 24.43
CA ALA A 153 36.76 -24.37 24.44
C ALA A 153 37.43 -25.65 24.97
N LYS A 154 38.74 -25.83 24.73
CA LYS A 154 39.52 -26.95 25.30
C LYS A 154 39.73 -26.79 26.80
N GLU A 155 39.99 -25.57 27.27
CA GLU A 155 40.11 -25.27 28.70
C GLU A 155 38.78 -25.51 29.42
N ASP A 156 37.68 -25.00 28.86
CA ASP A 156 36.32 -25.20 29.39
C ASP A 156 35.94 -26.70 29.42
N LEU A 157 36.30 -27.45 28.37
CA LEU A 157 36.07 -28.90 28.30
C LEU A 157 36.89 -29.65 29.36
N ALA A 158 38.18 -29.34 29.51
CA ALA A 158 39.02 -29.95 30.53
C ALA A 158 38.52 -29.63 31.95
N ALA A 159 38.03 -28.40 32.17
CA ALA A 159 37.40 -28.01 33.44
C ALA A 159 36.13 -28.83 33.70
N ALA A 160 35.27 -29.00 32.71
CA ALA A 160 34.05 -29.79 32.83
C ALA A 160 34.33 -31.29 33.05
N GLU A 161 35.35 -31.86 32.38
CA GLU A 161 35.80 -33.24 32.60
C GLU A 161 36.34 -33.43 34.02
N LEU A 162 37.11 -32.46 34.52
CA LEU A 162 37.60 -32.46 35.90
C LEU A 162 36.47 -32.33 36.92
N GLU A 163 35.48 -31.47 36.66
CA GLU A 163 34.27 -31.39 37.50
C GLU A 163 33.55 -32.73 37.52
N LEU A 164 33.36 -33.35 36.36
CA LEU A 164 32.72 -34.67 36.25
C LEU A 164 33.46 -35.77 37.02
N GLU A 165 34.79 -35.79 36.97
CA GLU A 165 35.61 -36.75 37.72
C GLU A 165 35.53 -36.51 39.24
N ASN A 166 35.47 -35.25 39.67
CA ASN A 166 35.36 -34.87 41.07
C ASN A 166 33.93 -34.99 41.63
N LEU A 167 32.92 -35.20 40.79
CA LEU A 167 31.57 -35.47 41.26
C LEU A 167 31.55 -36.82 41.98
N THR A 168 31.19 -36.79 43.26
CA THR A 168 30.85 -38.01 44.00
C THR A 168 29.74 -38.76 43.26
N PRO A 169 29.78 -40.10 43.16
CA PRO A 169 28.71 -40.89 42.57
C PRO A 169 27.37 -40.45 43.16
N TYR A 170 26.53 -39.86 42.32
CA TYR A 170 25.21 -39.43 42.73
C TYR A 170 24.40 -40.68 43.07
N GLU A 171 24.18 -40.93 44.35
CA GLU A 171 23.18 -41.88 44.80
C GLU A 171 21.82 -41.18 44.73
N PRO A 172 20.93 -41.56 43.80
CA PRO A 172 19.58 -41.03 43.80
C PRO A 172 18.93 -41.43 45.13
N PRO A 173 18.25 -40.52 45.85
CA PRO A 173 17.42 -40.85 47.00
C PRO A 173 16.24 -41.71 46.56
N THR A 174 16.52 -42.98 46.27
CA THR A 174 15.60 -43.90 45.58
C THR A 174 14.39 -44.15 46.46
N ASP A 175 14.62 -44.22 47.78
CA ASP A 175 13.57 -44.37 48.79
C ASP A 175 12.68 -43.13 48.90
N GLU A 176 13.24 -41.93 48.83
CA GLU A 176 12.48 -40.68 48.92
C GLU A 176 11.68 -40.43 47.64
N ILE A 177 12.25 -40.74 46.48
CA ILE A 177 11.56 -40.70 45.19
C ILE A 177 10.43 -41.74 45.15
N MET A 178 10.66 -42.97 45.62
CA MET A 178 9.61 -44.00 45.69
C MET A 178 8.49 -43.60 46.66
N ARG A 179 8.83 -43.04 47.83
CA ARG A 179 7.85 -42.52 48.79
C ARG A 179 7.00 -41.41 48.20
N LEU A 180 7.63 -40.43 47.54
CA LEU A 180 6.93 -39.32 46.89
C LEU A 180 6.05 -39.81 45.73
N ARG A 181 6.52 -40.78 44.93
CA ARG A 181 5.70 -41.41 43.88
C ARG A 181 4.47 -42.11 44.45
N ALA A 182 4.62 -42.86 45.54
CA ALA A 182 3.49 -43.51 46.22
C ALA A 182 2.47 -42.48 46.74
N GLN A 183 2.96 -41.39 47.34
CA GLN A 183 2.09 -40.29 47.80
C GLN A 183 1.36 -39.60 46.65
N ILE A 184 2.00 -39.38 45.50
CA ILE A 184 1.35 -38.80 44.32
C ILE A 184 0.20 -39.69 43.86
N VAL A 185 0.42 -41.00 43.74
CA VAL A 185 -0.62 -41.96 43.32
C VAL A 185 -1.79 -41.98 44.31
N GLU A 186 -1.51 -41.99 45.62
CA GLU A 186 -2.57 -41.96 46.64
C GLU A 186 -3.40 -40.66 46.58
N LEU A 187 -2.73 -39.52 46.40
CA LEU A 187 -3.40 -38.22 46.24
C LEU A 187 -4.23 -38.16 44.95
N GLU A 188 -3.76 -38.74 43.85
CA GLU A 188 -4.51 -38.83 42.60
C GLU A 188 -5.78 -39.66 42.74
N VAL A 189 -5.69 -40.84 43.38
CA VAL A 189 -6.85 -41.69 43.67
C VAL A 189 -7.87 -40.95 44.53
N SER A 190 -7.41 -40.30 45.62
CA SER A 190 -8.26 -39.50 46.50
C SER A 190 -8.92 -38.32 45.78
N ALA A 191 -8.18 -37.62 44.93
CA ALA A 191 -8.70 -36.51 44.13
C ALA A 191 -9.78 -36.99 43.13
N ASN A 192 -9.57 -38.14 42.49
CA ASN A 192 -10.54 -38.71 41.56
C ASN A 192 -11.82 -39.17 42.28
N GLU A 193 -11.70 -39.82 43.43
CA GLU A 193 -12.82 -40.20 44.29
C GLU A 193 -13.66 -38.96 44.68
N LYS A 194 -13.01 -37.88 45.11
CA LYS A 194 -13.69 -36.62 45.43
C LYS A 194 -14.35 -35.99 44.21
N ARG A 195 -13.74 -36.08 43.03
CA ARG A 195 -14.31 -35.58 41.77
C ARG A 195 -15.57 -36.35 41.37
N ASN A 196 -15.56 -37.66 41.54
CA ASN A 196 -16.71 -38.53 41.28
C ASN A 196 -17.86 -38.19 42.24
N GLN A 197 -17.58 -38.11 43.55
CA GLN A 197 -18.57 -37.72 44.56
C GLN A 197 -19.19 -36.34 44.27
N LYS A 198 -18.38 -35.38 43.80
CA LYS A 198 -18.86 -34.06 43.36
C LYS A 198 -19.80 -34.19 42.17
N SER A 199 -19.42 -34.95 41.14
CA SER A 199 -20.24 -35.14 39.93
C SER A 199 -21.60 -35.78 40.24
N GLU A 200 -21.63 -36.78 41.14
CA GLU A 200 -22.88 -37.41 41.56
C GLU A 200 -23.81 -36.44 42.29
N LYS A 201 -23.26 -35.64 43.22
CA LYS A 201 -24.02 -34.60 43.93
C LYS A 201 -24.54 -33.52 42.99
N GLU A 202 -23.75 -33.10 42.01
CA GLU A 202 -24.19 -32.13 40.99
C GLU A 202 -25.33 -32.68 40.12
N LYS A 203 -25.25 -33.95 39.71
CA LYS A 203 -26.35 -34.61 38.97
C LYS A 203 -27.63 -34.63 39.80
N LEU A 204 -27.54 -34.99 41.08
CA LEU A 204 -28.69 -35.00 41.98
C LEU A 204 -29.27 -33.59 42.16
N LEU A 205 -28.42 -32.57 42.34
CA LEU A 205 -28.84 -31.18 42.46
C LEU A 205 -29.58 -30.71 41.20
N ASN A 206 -29.03 -31.02 40.02
CA ASN A 206 -29.66 -30.67 38.75
C ASN A 206 -31.04 -31.32 38.57
N GLN A 207 -31.20 -32.59 38.97
CA GLN A 207 -32.49 -33.26 38.96
C GLN A 207 -33.51 -32.57 39.88
N LYS A 208 -33.09 -32.17 41.09
CA LYS A 208 -33.96 -31.45 42.03
C LYS A 208 -34.34 -30.06 41.52
N ASN A 209 -33.41 -29.34 40.91
CA ASN A 209 -33.67 -28.04 40.30
C ASN A 209 -34.68 -28.12 39.15
N LEU A 210 -34.55 -29.11 38.26
CA LEU A 210 -35.52 -29.34 37.20
C LEU A 210 -36.93 -29.64 37.74
N HIS A 211 -37.01 -30.42 38.82
CA HIS A 211 -38.27 -30.66 39.52
C HIS A 211 -38.89 -29.39 40.10
N LEU A 212 -38.08 -28.54 40.72
CA LEU A 212 -38.54 -27.25 41.27
C LEU A 212 -39.06 -26.32 40.19
N ILE A 213 -38.36 -26.20 39.05
CA ILE A 213 -38.79 -25.38 37.92
C ILE A 213 -40.15 -25.86 37.40
N ASN A 214 -40.32 -27.16 37.18
CA ASN A 214 -41.58 -27.73 36.71
C ASN A 214 -42.74 -27.50 37.69
N CYS A 215 -42.50 -27.62 39.00
CA CYS A 215 -43.52 -27.31 40.01
C CYS A 215 -43.89 -25.82 40.01
N SER A 216 -42.91 -24.92 39.85
CA SER A 216 -43.15 -23.47 39.77
C SER A 216 -43.94 -23.10 38.53
N ASP A 217 -43.64 -23.69 37.38
CA ASP A 217 -44.34 -23.42 36.13
C ASP A 217 -45.80 -23.89 36.18
N LYS A 218 -46.06 -25.05 36.79
CA LYS A 218 -47.44 -25.52 37.06
C LYS A 218 -48.22 -24.57 37.95
N LEU A 219 -47.61 -24.05 39.01
CA LEU A 219 -48.25 -23.07 39.90
C LEU A 219 -48.62 -21.79 39.13
N LYS A 220 -47.69 -21.26 38.33
CA LYS A 220 -47.96 -20.07 37.48
C LYS A 220 -49.07 -20.31 36.47
N GLU A 221 -49.18 -21.51 35.89
CA GLU A 221 -50.26 -21.83 34.96
C GLU A 221 -51.62 -21.85 35.66
N MET A 222 -51.70 -22.40 36.87
CA MET A 222 -52.93 -22.41 37.68
C MET A 222 -53.36 -21.00 38.08
N GLU A 223 -52.42 -20.16 38.54
CA GLU A 223 -52.70 -18.78 38.90
C GLU A 223 -53.25 -17.96 37.72
N ASN A 224 -52.68 -18.13 36.53
CA ASN A 224 -53.14 -17.47 35.30
C ASN A 224 -54.57 -17.85 34.89
N LYS A 225 -55.00 -19.11 35.12
CA LYS A 225 -56.39 -19.54 34.85
C LYS A 225 -57.37 -18.84 35.79
N ASN A 226 -57.03 -18.78 37.08
CA ASN A 226 -57.86 -18.14 38.10
C ASN A 226 -57.96 -16.62 37.86
N SER A 227 -56.86 -15.95 37.51
CA SER A 227 -56.88 -14.51 37.19
C SER A 227 -57.74 -14.19 35.96
N LYS A 228 -57.78 -15.07 34.94
CA LYS A 228 -58.64 -14.89 33.76
C LYS A 228 -60.11 -14.94 34.12
N LEU A 229 -60.53 -15.91 34.94
CA LEU A 229 -61.93 -16.06 35.36
C LEU A 229 -62.40 -14.86 36.21
N LEU A 230 -61.56 -14.39 37.14
CA LEU A 230 -61.84 -13.18 37.92
C LEU A 230 -61.99 -11.94 37.04
N ARG A 231 -61.17 -11.82 35.97
CA ARG A 231 -61.28 -10.71 35.01
C ARG A 231 -62.59 -10.74 34.22
N THR A 232 -63.07 -11.93 33.85
CA THR A 232 -64.37 -12.08 33.19
C THR A 232 -65.50 -11.60 34.10
N LEU A 233 -65.51 -11.97 35.39
CA LEU A 233 -66.52 -11.51 36.35
C LEU A 233 -66.50 -9.98 36.53
N ARG A 234 -65.31 -9.38 36.57
CA ARG A 234 -65.18 -7.92 36.66
C ARG A 234 -65.81 -7.23 35.45
N ASN A 235 -65.47 -7.67 34.24
CA ASN A 235 -65.96 -7.07 33.00
C ASN A 235 -67.48 -7.21 32.82
N SER A 236 -68.09 -8.22 33.44
CA SER A 236 -69.52 -8.50 33.39
C SER A 236 -70.32 -7.80 34.50
N GLY A 237 -69.73 -6.82 35.20
CA GLY A 237 -70.45 -5.92 36.12
C GLY A 237 -70.22 -6.16 37.62
N ALA A 238 -69.22 -6.97 38.00
CA ALA A 238 -68.78 -7.13 39.39
C ALA A 238 -67.43 -6.42 39.62
N ASP A 239 -67.43 -5.08 39.61
CA ASP A 239 -66.20 -4.27 39.58
C ASP A 239 -65.22 -4.55 40.72
N LYS A 240 -65.75 -4.90 41.91
CA LYS A 240 -64.99 -5.13 43.14
C LYS A 240 -64.76 -6.61 43.47
N ILE A 241 -64.99 -7.53 42.51
CA ILE A 241 -64.88 -8.98 42.73
C ILE A 241 -63.46 -9.43 43.07
N PHE A 242 -62.44 -8.75 42.52
CA PHE A 242 -61.03 -9.01 42.84
C PHE A 242 -60.71 -8.66 44.28
N ASP A 243 -61.19 -7.51 44.75
CA ASP A 243 -60.95 -7.04 46.12
C ASP A 243 -61.65 -7.96 47.13
N ALA A 244 -62.88 -8.38 46.83
CA ALA A 244 -63.62 -9.35 47.63
C ALA A 244 -62.92 -10.72 47.70
N TYR A 245 -62.41 -11.21 46.58
CA TYR A 245 -61.68 -12.48 46.53
C TYR A 245 -60.34 -12.41 47.27
N ASN A 246 -59.56 -11.34 47.09
CA ASN A 246 -58.30 -11.14 47.81
C ASN A 246 -58.53 -11.01 49.32
N TRP A 247 -59.54 -10.25 49.73
CA TRP A 247 -59.91 -10.12 51.13
C TRP A 247 -60.27 -11.48 51.75
N LEU A 248 -61.04 -12.31 51.03
CA LEU A 248 -61.35 -13.66 51.46
C LEU A 248 -60.09 -14.52 51.62
N GLN A 249 -59.16 -14.46 50.67
CA GLN A 249 -57.91 -15.22 50.74
C GLN A 249 -57.04 -14.82 51.94
N GLU A 250 -56.94 -13.52 52.24
CA GLU A 250 -56.17 -13.02 53.39
C GLU A 250 -56.79 -13.45 54.73
N HIS A 251 -58.11 -13.44 54.84
CA HIS A 251 -58.84 -13.70 56.08
C HIS A 251 -59.36 -15.16 56.16
N ARG A 252 -58.90 -16.06 55.28
CA ARG A 252 -59.32 -17.48 55.28
C ARG A 252 -59.12 -18.18 56.63
N HIS A 253 -58.14 -17.73 57.41
CA HIS A 253 -57.80 -18.28 58.72
C HIS A 253 -58.75 -17.87 59.85
N GLU A 254 -59.63 -16.89 59.62
CA GLU A 254 -60.58 -16.37 60.61
C GLU A 254 -61.95 -17.08 60.57
N PHE A 255 -62.23 -17.86 59.51
CA PHE A 255 -63.48 -18.59 59.34
C PHE A 255 -63.44 -19.96 60.04
N ASN A 256 -64.59 -20.39 60.57
CA ASN A 256 -64.69 -21.69 61.24
C ASN A 256 -64.72 -22.86 60.25
N LYS A 257 -65.31 -22.64 59.06
CA LYS A 257 -65.35 -23.59 57.95
C LYS A 257 -64.89 -22.96 56.65
N GLU A 258 -64.57 -23.81 55.68
CA GLU A 258 -64.14 -23.36 54.37
C GLU A 258 -65.26 -22.59 53.65
N VAL A 259 -64.94 -21.36 53.26
CA VAL A 259 -65.78 -20.49 52.44
C VAL A 259 -65.34 -20.61 50.99
N TYR A 260 -66.29 -20.88 50.10
CA TYR A 260 -66.04 -21.06 48.68
C TYR A 260 -66.41 -19.80 47.90
N GLY A 261 -65.60 -19.43 46.91
CA GLY A 261 -66.02 -18.51 45.86
C GLY A 261 -65.00 -17.48 45.43
N PRO A 262 -65.31 -16.66 44.40
CA PRO A 262 -66.57 -16.65 43.61
C PRO A 262 -66.94 -18.00 42.99
N VAL A 263 -68.23 -18.36 42.94
CA VAL A 263 -68.69 -19.69 42.46
C VAL A 263 -68.11 -20.06 41.10
N LEU A 264 -67.88 -19.09 40.21
CA LEU A 264 -67.27 -19.34 38.90
C LEU A 264 -65.88 -20.00 38.96
N LEU A 265 -65.09 -19.73 40.00
CA LEU A 265 -63.75 -20.34 40.18
C LEU A 265 -63.82 -21.78 40.68
N GLU A 266 -64.88 -22.12 41.39
CA GLU A 266 -65.06 -23.41 42.05
C GLU A 266 -65.78 -24.43 41.15
N VAL A 267 -66.36 -23.97 40.03
CA VAL A 267 -67.10 -24.79 39.07
C VAL A 267 -66.22 -25.07 37.84
N ASN A 268 -65.97 -26.34 37.58
CA ASN A 268 -65.25 -26.81 36.40
C ASN A 268 -66.17 -27.66 35.51
N VAL A 269 -66.37 -27.21 34.27
CA VAL A 269 -67.18 -27.92 33.26
C VAL A 269 -66.25 -28.42 32.16
N SER A 270 -66.31 -29.73 31.84
CA SER A 270 -65.41 -30.33 30.85
C SER A 270 -65.83 -30.09 29.39
N ASP A 271 -67.13 -29.88 29.12
CA ASP A 271 -67.67 -29.70 27.77
C ASP A 271 -68.32 -28.32 27.63
N ARG A 272 -68.03 -27.64 26.51
CA ARG A 272 -68.45 -26.26 26.25
C ARG A 272 -69.96 -26.13 26.08
N LEU A 273 -70.60 -27.10 25.42
CA LEU A 273 -72.05 -27.06 25.21
C LEU A 273 -72.80 -27.09 26.55
N HIS A 274 -72.33 -27.90 27.48
CA HIS A 274 -72.93 -27.99 28.80
C HIS A 274 -72.69 -26.75 29.66
N ALA A 275 -71.56 -26.05 29.46
CA ALA A 275 -71.30 -24.78 30.12
C ALA A 275 -72.30 -23.71 29.67
N ASP A 276 -72.60 -23.63 28.36
CA ASP A 276 -73.59 -22.68 27.82
C ASP A 276 -75.00 -22.93 28.39
N TYR A 277 -75.40 -24.20 28.55
CA TYR A 277 -76.68 -24.55 29.19
C TYR A 277 -76.71 -24.22 30.69
N LEU A 278 -75.62 -24.47 31.42
CA LEU A 278 -75.51 -24.15 32.84
C LEU A 278 -75.55 -22.63 33.07
N ASP A 279 -74.91 -21.84 32.21
CA ASP A 279 -74.92 -20.38 32.28
C ASP A 279 -76.31 -19.80 31.98
N GLY A 280 -77.09 -20.42 31.07
CA GLY A 280 -78.47 -20.02 30.80
C GLY A 280 -79.47 -20.36 31.91
N HIS A 281 -79.22 -21.43 32.68
CA HIS A 281 -80.12 -21.88 33.75
C HIS A 281 -79.86 -21.20 35.09
N VAL A 282 -78.60 -20.89 35.40
CA VAL A 282 -78.23 -20.29 36.69
C VAL A 282 -78.20 -18.76 36.54
N PRO A 283 -78.95 -18.00 37.37
CA PRO A 283 -78.91 -16.55 37.32
C PRO A 283 -77.49 -15.99 37.52
N TYR A 284 -77.13 -14.99 36.72
CA TYR A 284 -75.78 -14.42 36.68
C TYR A 284 -75.21 -14.00 38.05
N TYR A 285 -76.06 -13.53 38.98
CA TYR A 285 -75.60 -13.11 40.32
C TYR A 285 -74.95 -14.24 41.12
N ILE A 286 -75.21 -15.50 40.79
CA ILE A 286 -74.66 -16.67 41.48
C ILE A 286 -73.18 -16.88 41.15
N TRP A 287 -72.77 -16.61 39.91
CA TRP A 287 -71.37 -16.75 39.51
C TRP A 287 -70.43 -15.82 40.28
N LYS A 288 -70.94 -14.66 40.71
CA LYS A 288 -70.25 -13.71 41.59
C LYS A 288 -70.47 -13.95 43.09
N SER A 289 -71.28 -14.95 43.46
CA SER A 289 -71.58 -15.23 44.87
C SER A 289 -70.44 -15.92 45.58
N PHE A 290 -70.43 -15.78 46.90
CA PHE A 290 -69.62 -16.57 47.82
C PHE A 290 -70.52 -17.49 48.63
N ILE A 291 -70.07 -18.72 48.90
CA ILE A 291 -70.82 -19.76 49.60
C ILE A 291 -70.17 -20.05 50.95
N THR A 292 -70.93 -19.84 52.03
CA THR A 292 -70.52 -20.19 53.40
C THR A 292 -71.17 -21.48 53.86
N GLN A 293 -70.45 -22.29 54.65
CA GLN A 293 -70.98 -23.54 55.21
C GLN A 293 -71.60 -23.39 56.61
N ASP A 294 -71.25 -22.33 57.35
CA ASP A 294 -71.77 -22.05 58.69
C ASP A 294 -72.53 -20.72 58.71
N SER A 295 -73.57 -20.65 59.54
CA SER A 295 -74.40 -19.44 59.66
C SER A 295 -73.66 -18.29 60.33
N ARG A 296 -72.69 -18.57 61.21
CA ARG A 296 -71.84 -17.53 61.83
C ARG A 296 -70.87 -16.92 60.83
N ASP A 297 -70.25 -17.77 60.02
CA ASP A 297 -69.35 -17.36 58.95
C ASP A 297 -70.12 -16.55 57.89
N ARG A 298 -71.39 -16.87 57.63
CA ARG A 298 -72.28 -16.07 56.77
C ARG A 298 -72.45 -14.64 57.29
N ASP A 299 -72.82 -14.46 58.56
CA ASP A 299 -73.06 -13.12 59.10
C ASP A 299 -71.78 -12.28 59.12
N PHE A 300 -70.65 -12.93 59.41
CA PHE A 300 -69.33 -12.32 59.31
C PHE A 300 -68.98 -11.93 57.88
N LEU A 301 -69.23 -12.81 56.91
CA LEU A 301 -68.94 -12.55 55.51
C LEU A 301 -69.85 -11.45 54.93
N VAL A 302 -71.14 -11.46 55.24
CA VAL A 302 -72.11 -10.43 54.80
C VAL A 302 -71.73 -9.05 55.35
N LYS A 303 -71.31 -8.97 56.62
CA LYS A 303 -70.90 -7.70 57.24
C LYS A 303 -69.68 -7.10 56.54
N ASN A 304 -68.68 -7.92 56.24
CA ASN A 304 -67.42 -7.47 55.65
C ASN A 304 -67.49 -7.31 54.13
N LEU A 305 -68.35 -8.07 53.43
CA LEU A 305 -68.50 -8.02 51.98
C LEU A 305 -69.54 -7.01 51.47
N LYS A 306 -70.32 -6.39 52.37
CA LYS A 306 -71.28 -5.32 52.04
C LYS A 306 -70.70 -4.17 51.20
N PRO A 307 -69.45 -3.68 51.42
CA PRO A 307 -68.86 -2.61 50.62
C PRO A 307 -68.47 -3.03 49.19
N PHE A 308 -68.35 -4.33 48.94
CA PHE A 308 -67.92 -4.90 47.65
C PHE A 308 -69.08 -5.30 46.74
N ASP A 309 -70.33 -5.19 47.21
CA ASP A 309 -71.56 -5.50 46.46
C ASP A 309 -71.58 -6.91 45.83
N VAL A 310 -71.11 -7.89 46.60
CA VAL A 310 -71.11 -9.30 46.22
C VAL A 310 -72.14 -10.10 47.03
N PRO A 311 -72.95 -10.94 46.37
CA PRO A 311 -73.94 -11.78 47.06
C PRO A 311 -73.26 -12.89 47.87
N VAL A 312 -73.83 -13.17 49.05
CA VAL A 312 -73.39 -14.27 49.92
C VAL A 312 -74.54 -15.27 50.04
N LEU A 313 -74.25 -16.52 49.70
CA LEU A 313 -75.17 -17.64 49.82
C LEU A 313 -74.72 -18.51 50.99
N ASN A 314 -75.69 -19.03 51.72
CA ASN A 314 -75.41 -19.98 52.79
C ASN A 314 -75.79 -21.38 52.33
N TYR A 315 -74.86 -22.31 52.49
CA TYR A 315 -75.17 -23.72 52.43
C TYR A 315 -76.04 -24.07 53.64
N VAL A 316 -77.32 -24.32 53.37
CA VAL A 316 -78.23 -24.90 54.36
C VAL A 316 -78.16 -26.40 54.13
N GLY A 317 -77.43 -27.10 54.99
CA GLY A 317 -77.37 -28.56 54.93
C GLY A 317 -78.78 -29.12 55.12
N HIS A 318 -79.44 -29.49 54.01
CA HIS A 318 -80.69 -30.20 54.08
C HIS A 318 -80.36 -31.65 54.43
N GLY A 319 -80.65 -32.04 55.67
CA GLY A 319 -80.77 -33.45 56.01
C GLY A 319 -81.87 -34.07 55.15
N GLY A 320 -81.49 -34.90 54.18
CA GLY A 320 -82.40 -35.81 53.51
C GLY A 320 -83.01 -35.36 52.18
N CYS A 321 -82.19 -34.93 51.21
CA CYS A 321 -82.55 -35.16 49.81
C CYS A 321 -81.62 -36.25 49.26
N GLN A 322 -82.09 -37.50 49.29
CA GLN A 322 -81.54 -38.48 48.36
C GLN A 322 -81.83 -37.93 46.97
N THR A 323 -80.83 -37.38 46.30
CA THR A 323 -80.94 -37.19 44.87
C THR A 323 -81.04 -38.59 44.30
N GLU A 324 -82.25 -39.05 43.99
CA GLU A 324 -82.44 -40.31 43.29
C GLU A 324 -81.49 -40.32 42.10
N ALA A 325 -80.74 -41.41 41.95
CA ALA A 325 -79.86 -41.58 40.81
C ALA A 325 -80.71 -41.50 39.55
N PHE A 326 -80.57 -40.41 38.79
CA PHE A 326 -81.30 -40.25 37.54
C PHE A 326 -80.83 -41.33 36.56
N GLN A 327 -81.66 -42.35 36.37
CA GLN A 327 -81.46 -43.39 35.36
C GLN A 327 -82.12 -42.92 34.07
N ILE A 328 -81.33 -42.77 33.00
CA ILE A 328 -81.80 -42.37 31.69
C ILE A 328 -82.71 -43.50 31.16
N SER A 329 -84.00 -43.22 30.97
CA SER A 329 -84.92 -44.14 30.28
C SER A 329 -84.60 -44.17 28.78
N GLU A 330 -84.82 -45.32 28.13
CA GLU A 330 -84.61 -45.51 26.69
C GLU A 330 -85.39 -44.48 25.84
N GLU A 331 -86.59 -44.09 26.31
CA GLU A 331 -87.44 -43.03 25.73
C GLU A 331 -86.82 -41.63 25.83
N MET A 332 -86.11 -41.31 26.92
CA MET A 332 -85.42 -40.02 27.11
C MET A 332 -84.17 -39.92 26.22
N SER A 333 -83.48 -41.04 26.02
CA SER A 333 -82.34 -41.11 25.10
C SER A 333 -82.79 -40.92 23.64
N ALA A 334 -83.95 -41.47 23.25
CA ALA A 334 -84.54 -41.30 21.93
C ALA A 334 -84.95 -39.85 21.64
N LEU A 335 -85.30 -39.08 22.68
CA LEU A 335 -85.60 -37.64 22.60
C LEU A 335 -84.35 -36.75 22.71
N GLY A 336 -83.15 -37.32 22.83
CA GLY A 336 -81.88 -36.58 22.81
C GLY A 336 -81.42 -36.01 24.16
N ILE A 337 -81.91 -36.54 25.28
CA ILE A 337 -81.54 -36.14 26.64
C ILE A 337 -80.57 -37.17 27.23
N TYR A 338 -79.33 -36.74 27.49
CA TYR A 338 -78.22 -37.64 27.84
C TYR A 338 -77.64 -37.44 29.25
N SER A 339 -77.93 -36.31 29.89
CA SER A 339 -77.42 -36.03 31.24
C SER A 339 -78.25 -34.95 31.92
N ARG A 340 -78.30 -35.01 33.24
CA ARG A 340 -78.87 -33.97 34.09
C ARG A 340 -77.80 -32.95 34.46
N LEU A 341 -78.18 -31.68 34.59
CA LEU A 341 -77.22 -30.58 34.68
C LEU A 341 -76.33 -30.65 35.95
N ASP A 342 -76.81 -31.26 37.04
CA ASP A 342 -76.03 -31.53 38.25
C ASP A 342 -74.87 -32.54 38.04
N GLN A 343 -74.93 -33.41 37.04
CA GLN A 343 -73.89 -34.43 36.80
C GLN A 343 -72.74 -33.93 35.92
N VAL A 344 -72.91 -32.76 35.28
CA VAL A 344 -72.07 -32.35 34.16
C VAL A 344 -70.93 -31.40 34.58
N PHE A 345 -71.03 -30.81 35.77
CA PHE A 345 -69.97 -29.96 36.33
C PHE A 345 -69.36 -30.57 37.59
N GLY A 346 -68.06 -30.36 37.74
CA GLY A 346 -67.31 -30.65 38.96
C GLY A 346 -67.21 -29.42 39.83
N ALA A 347 -67.59 -29.53 41.10
CA ALA A 347 -67.44 -28.48 42.10
C ALA A 347 -67.35 -29.12 43.50
N PRO A 348 -66.82 -28.41 44.52
CA PRO A 348 -66.88 -28.86 45.90
C PRO A 348 -68.31 -29.18 46.32
N THR A 349 -68.50 -30.20 47.17
CA THR A 349 -69.81 -30.74 47.54
C THR A 349 -70.77 -29.65 48.02
N ALA A 350 -70.29 -28.71 48.85
CA ALA A 350 -71.10 -27.59 49.33
C ALA A 350 -71.57 -26.65 48.21
N VAL A 351 -70.72 -26.37 47.21
CA VAL A 351 -71.06 -25.51 46.06
C VAL A 351 -72.08 -26.20 45.17
N LYS A 352 -71.87 -27.50 44.91
CA LYS A 352 -72.75 -28.32 44.06
C LYS A 352 -74.16 -28.43 44.63
N GLU A 353 -74.29 -28.62 45.94
CA GLU A 353 -75.58 -28.72 46.61
C GLU A 353 -76.32 -27.38 46.71
N VAL A 354 -75.63 -26.25 46.91
CA VAL A 354 -76.26 -24.91 46.86
C VAL A 354 -76.82 -24.64 45.47
N LEU A 355 -76.04 -24.91 44.42
CA LEU A 355 -76.48 -24.73 43.04
C LEU A 355 -77.70 -25.62 42.71
N THR A 356 -77.67 -26.88 43.15
CA THR A 356 -78.75 -27.83 42.90
C THR A 356 -80.03 -27.46 43.66
N SER A 357 -79.92 -27.13 44.95
CA SER A 357 -81.07 -26.82 45.80
C SER A 357 -81.77 -25.50 45.48
N GLN A 358 -81.03 -24.45 45.10
CA GLN A 358 -81.61 -23.14 44.84
C GLN A 358 -82.16 -22.99 43.42
N PHE A 359 -81.56 -23.69 42.44
CA PHE A 359 -81.89 -23.53 41.02
C PHE A 359 -82.51 -24.78 40.37
N GLY A 360 -82.77 -25.84 41.14
CA GLY A 360 -83.46 -27.03 40.64
C GLY A 360 -82.69 -27.75 39.53
N LEU A 361 -81.36 -27.83 39.67
CA LEU A 361 -80.50 -28.52 38.69
C LEU A 361 -80.76 -30.03 38.67
N ASP A 362 -81.39 -30.56 39.72
CA ASP A 362 -81.89 -31.94 39.86
C ASP A 362 -83.18 -32.22 39.06
N ARG A 363 -83.81 -31.18 38.50
CA ARG A 363 -85.03 -31.29 37.67
C ARG A 363 -84.85 -30.73 36.26
N SER A 364 -83.68 -30.20 35.94
CA SER A 364 -83.36 -29.61 34.64
C SER A 364 -82.63 -30.61 33.75
N LEU A 365 -83.22 -30.93 32.60
CA LEU A 365 -82.67 -31.88 31.62
C LEU A 365 -81.77 -31.14 30.62
N GLY A 366 -80.57 -31.66 30.37
CA GLY A 366 -79.68 -31.15 29.33
C GLY A 366 -80.07 -31.70 27.96
N TRP A 367 -80.34 -30.82 27.00
CA TRP A 367 -80.64 -31.18 25.61
C TRP A 367 -79.40 -30.96 24.73
N LYS A 368 -79.16 -31.80 23.73
CA LYS A 368 -78.25 -31.46 22.62
C LYS A 368 -79.08 -31.13 21.38
N PHE A 369 -79.32 -29.86 21.09
CA PHE A 369 -79.83 -29.47 19.77
C PHE A 369 -78.69 -29.55 18.74
N TRP A 370 -78.88 -30.38 17.71
CA TRP A 370 -78.01 -30.45 16.54
C TRP A 370 -78.20 -29.19 15.68
N THR A 371 -77.24 -28.27 15.68
CA THR A 371 -77.12 -27.28 14.59
C THR A 371 -76.52 -27.96 13.36
N GLN A 372 -77.37 -28.54 12.51
CA GLN A 372 -77.00 -28.86 11.13
C GLN A 372 -77.07 -27.59 10.27
N PRO A 373 -76.07 -27.28 9.42
CA PRO A 373 -76.29 -26.39 8.29
C PRO A 373 -77.11 -27.13 7.23
N CYS A 374 -78.35 -26.69 7.01
CA CYS A 374 -79.17 -27.06 5.86
C CYS A 374 -78.48 -26.57 4.57
N ASN A 375 -78.02 -27.51 3.73
CA ASN A 375 -77.86 -27.29 2.30
C ASN A 375 -78.95 -28.10 1.59
N MET A 376 -80.12 -27.47 1.41
CA MET A 376 -81.11 -27.91 0.43
C MET A 376 -80.73 -27.31 -0.91
N SER A 377 -80.61 -28.16 -1.93
CA SER A 377 -80.64 -27.73 -3.32
C SER A 377 -81.55 -28.68 -4.07
N ARG A 378 -82.72 -28.19 -4.47
CA ARG A 378 -83.32 -28.55 -5.74
C ARG A 378 -83.74 -27.26 -6.41
N THR A 379 -83.19 -27.08 -7.62
CA THR A 379 -83.69 -26.33 -8.78
C THR A 379 -84.75 -25.28 -8.56
#